data_AF-A0A6P3ZBV1-F1
#
_entry.id   AF-A0A6P3ZBV1-F1
#
_cell.length_a   1.000
_cell.length_b   1.000
_cell.length_c   1.000
_cell.angle_alpha   90.00
_cell.angle_beta   90.00
_cell.angle_gamma   90.00
#
_symmetry.space_group_name_H-M   'P 1'
#
loop_
_entity.id
_entity.type
_entity.pdbx_description
1 polymer ?
#
loop_
_entity_poly.entity_id
_entity_poly.type
_entity_poly.pdbx_seq_one_letter_code
_entity_poly.pdbx_strand_id
1 'polypeptide(L)'
;MLSKNPIVTCEWLSRKIEDKVRCNPGMKIKDLKKEVRVMIGVHVSNAKLYTTKNRLLEKLNGDHGASYSKLHDYGNILLCKNPDTMVQVKCHRNYIFENPVFQRFFLSFPAQKDGFLKGCRPFIGVDGCHLKGQFGGVLLVAVGVDPNNSIFPLAFSVCEEENYDNWIWFLNLISEYIGVHEIRRICFISDRQKGLLKAINEVFPNAFNRSCAKYIFANFKSHFPGLKVRNLFWAASRSTNIKDFSIAMEGIKAVDLGAYTWLKDIPVDSWSNPAFETDVKMDHATNNLTESFNSQIDRIRNKPILQLVESLRRKVMKKFSKREQKAKDWLTDLPPSVQAKVNKFQREGSHIQVIHAENSKFEVLHESVTVLVDFNKATCDYGV
;
A
#
# COMPACT_ATOMS: atom_id res chain seq x y z
N MET A 1 -19.34 28.60 -39.69
CA MET A 1 -17.86 28.67 -39.63
C MET A 1 -17.46 29.72 -38.61
N LEU A 2 -17.05 29.33 -37.40
CA LEU A 2 -16.49 30.27 -36.41
C LEU A 2 -14.96 30.28 -36.58
N SER A 3 -14.47 31.43 -37.01
CA SER A 3 -13.12 31.76 -37.43
C SER A 3 -12.03 31.13 -36.56
N LYS A 4 -11.08 30.45 -37.21
CA LYS A 4 -9.73 30.26 -36.65
C LYS A 4 -9.16 31.67 -36.46
N ASN A 5 -9.15 32.18 -35.23
CA ASN A 5 -8.52 33.46 -34.93
C ASN A 5 -6.98 33.29 -35.08
N PRO A 6 -6.35 33.86 -36.12
CA PRO A 6 -4.94 33.61 -36.43
C PRO A 6 -3.98 34.21 -35.39
N ILE A 7 -4.48 35.12 -34.54
CA ILE A 7 -3.71 35.82 -33.50
C ILE A 7 -3.49 34.91 -32.27
N VAL A 8 -4.40 33.96 -32.01
CA VAL A 8 -4.30 33.05 -30.86
C VAL A 8 -3.46 31.82 -31.21
N THR A 9 -2.14 32.02 -31.27
CA THR A 9 -1.17 30.93 -31.40
C THR A 9 -1.08 30.11 -30.12
N CYS A 10 -0.63 28.86 -30.22
CA CYS A 10 -0.39 28.03 -29.03
C CYS A 10 0.65 28.66 -28.11
N GLU A 11 1.64 29.36 -28.67
CA GLU A 11 2.73 29.98 -27.92
C GLU A 11 2.30 31.23 -27.15
N TRP A 12 1.45 32.08 -27.77
CA TRP A 12 0.84 33.21 -27.08
C TRP A 12 -0.10 32.72 -25.97
N LEU A 13 -0.93 31.72 -26.27
CA LEU A 13 -1.86 31.15 -25.31
C LEU A 13 -1.13 30.47 -24.15
N SER A 14 0.01 29.81 -24.41
CA SER A 14 0.85 29.20 -23.38
C SER A 14 1.25 30.23 -22.31
N ARG A 15 1.78 31.39 -22.73
CA ARG A 15 2.18 32.47 -21.80
C ARG A 15 1.05 32.98 -20.93
N LYS A 16 -0.19 32.98 -21.43
CA LYS A 16 -1.36 33.50 -20.70
C LYS A 16 -1.94 32.51 -19.69
N ILE A 17 -1.84 31.21 -19.96
CA ILE A 17 -2.43 30.18 -19.09
C ILE A 17 -1.40 29.40 -18.27
N GLU A 18 -0.10 29.69 -18.44
CA GLU A 18 1.02 29.00 -17.77
C GLU A 18 0.80 28.92 -16.26
N ASP A 19 0.51 30.05 -15.60
CA ASP A 19 0.32 30.10 -14.15
C ASP A 19 -0.89 29.28 -13.69
N LYS A 20 -1.98 29.28 -14.46
CA LYS A 20 -3.18 28.50 -14.16
C LYS A 20 -2.93 27.00 -14.32
N VAL A 21 -2.22 26.62 -15.39
CA VAL A 21 -1.82 25.23 -15.62
C VAL A 21 -0.81 24.78 -14.57
N ARG A 22 0.10 25.66 -14.11
CA ARG A 22 1.05 25.40 -13.03
C ARG A 22 0.36 25.21 -11.68
N CYS A 23 -0.61 26.06 -11.35
CA CYS A 23 -1.37 25.97 -10.09
C CYS A 23 -2.38 24.81 -10.08
N ASN A 24 -2.93 24.43 -11.24
CA ASN A 24 -3.85 23.30 -11.37
C ASN A 24 -3.59 22.47 -12.65
N PRO A 25 -2.55 21.61 -12.65
CA PRO A 25 -2.21 20.77 -13.81
C PRO A 25 -3.37 19.83 -14.24
N GLY A 26 -4.20 19.43 -13.28
CA GLY A 26 -5.34 18.53 -13.47
C GLY A 26 -6.61 19.18 -14.03
N MET A 27 -6.62 20.49 -14.30
CA MET A 27 -7.80 21.23 -14.76
C MET A 27 -8.38 20.62 -16.05
N LYS A 28 -9.68 20.29 -16.05
CA LYS A 28 -10.33 19.73 -17.27
C LYS A 28 -10.37 20.80 -18.36
N ILE A 29 -10.24 20.40 -19.63
CA ILE A 29 -10.27 21.33 -20.77
C ILE A 29 -11.57 22.15 -20.80
N LYS A 30 -12.69 21.58 -20.36
CA LYS A 30 -13.97 22.30 -20.23
C LYS A 30 -13.88 23.49 -19.27
N ASP A 31 -13.20 23.32 -18.15
CA ASP A 31 -13.03 24.35 -17.12
C ASP A 31 -11.98 25.37 -17.57
N LEU A 32 -10.87 24.89 -18.14
CA LEU A 32 -9.83 25.74 -18.72
C LEU A 32 -10.40 26.63 -19.84
N LYS A 33 -11.30 26.11 -20.67
CA LYS A 33 -11.97 26.89 -21.71
C LYS A 33 -12.83 28.02 -21.14
N LYS A 34 -13.55 27.77 -20.03
CA LYS A 34 -14.33 28.81 -19.35
C LYS A 34 -13.41 29.91 -18.82
N GLU A 35 -12.33 29.53 -18.14
CA GLU A 35 -11.39 30.50 -17.59
C GLU A 35 -10.65 31.30 -18.66
N VAL A 36 -10.25 30.65 -19.75
CA VAL A 36 -9.64 31.33 -20.91
C VAL A 36 -10.64 32.32 -21.50
N ARG A 37 -11.91 31.93 -21.67
CA ARG A 37 -12.94 32.85 -22.19
C ARG A 37 -13.10 34.08 -21.29
N VAL A 38 -13.07 33.92 -19.97
CA VAL A 38 -13.12 35.04 -19.01
C VAL A 38 -11.86 35.89 -19.08
N MET A 39 -10.67 35.29 -19.20
CA MET A 39 -9.40 35.99 -19.16
C MET A 39 -9.10 36.79 -20.44
N ILE A 40 -9.36 36.21 -21.61
CA ILE A 40 -8.93 36.79 -22.90
C ILE A 40 -10.08 37.23 -23.79
N GLY A 41 -11.35 36.98 -23.40
CA GLY A 41 -12.53 37.38 -24.17
C GLY A 41 -12.74 36.65 -25.51
N VAL A 42 -11.80 35.80 -25.94
CA VAL A 42 -11.83 35.12 -27.24
C VAL A 42 -12.21 33.65 -27.09
N HIS A 43 -12.99 33.14 -28.05
CA HIS A 43 -13.33 31.73 -28.12
C HIS A 43 -12.16 30.90 -28.71
N VAL A 44 -11.58 30.01 -27.91
CA VAL A 44 -10.53 29.06 -28.34
C VAL A 44 -11.13 27.66 -28.53
N SER A 45 -10.70 26.96 -29.58
CA SER A 45 -11.13 25.58 -29.82
C SER A 45 -10.59 24.62 -28.75
N ASN A 46 -11.35 23.57 -28.45
CA ASN A 46 -10.94 22.57 -27.45
C ASN A 46 -9.62 21.89 -27.84
N ALA A 47 -9.43 21.60 -29.14
CA ALA A 47 -8.21 21.00 -29.67
C ALA A 47 -6.99 21.90 -29.42
N LYS A 48 -7.08 23.21 -29.67
CA LYS A 48 -5.97 24.14 -29.45
C LYS A 48 -5.66 24.33 -27.97
N LEU A 49 -6.67 24.38 -27.10
CA LEU A 49 -6.49 24.40 -25.65
C LEU A 49 -5.82 23.13 -25.14
N TYR A 50 -6.22 21.98 -25.65
CA TYR A 50 -5.61 20.69 -25.32
C TYR A 50 -4.13 20.65 -25.70
N THR A 51 -3.80 20.98 -26.97
CA THR A 51 -2.41 21.05 -27.43
C THR A 51 -1.57 22.05 -26.63
N THR A 52 -2.11 23.23 -26.33
CA THR A 52 -1.41 24.27 -25.57
C THR A 52 -1.17 23.84 -24.13
N LYS A 53 -2.19 23.27 -23.48
CA LYS A 53 -2.07 22.75 -22.11
C LYS A 53 -1.02 21.64 -22.05
N ASN A 54 -1.01 20.71 -23.01
CA ASN A 54 -0.03 19.62 -23.01
C ASN A 54 1.39 20.14 -23.23
N ARG A 55 1.62 21.09 -24.15
CA ARG A 55 2.94 21.73 -24.34
C ARG A 55 3.41 22.46 -23.09
N LEU A 56 2.51 23.15 -22.40
CA LEU A 56 2.82 23.79 -21.12
C LEU A 56 3.15 22.77 -20.04
N LEU A 57 2.40 21.68 -19.96
CA LEU A 57 2.68 20.59 -19.03
C LEU A 57 4.03 19.95 -19.32
N GLU A 58 4.37 19.69 -20.59
CA GLU A 58 5.70 19.22 -21.01
C GLU A 58 6.79 20.21 -20.61
N LYS A 59 6.61 21.51 -20.88
CA LYS A 59 7.56 22.56 -20.49
C LYS A 59 7.72 22.67 -18.95
N LEU A 60 6.63 22.63 -18.20
CA LEU A 60 6.61 22.75 -16.73
C LEU A 60 7.13 21.50 -16.03
N ASN A 61 6.89 20.33 -16.60
CA ASN A 61 7.43 19.07 -16.13
C ASN A 61 8.92 18.92 -16.50
N GLY A 62 9.42 19.76 -17.42
CA GLY A 62 10.73 19.60 -18.02
C GLY A 62 10.74 18.45 -19.02
N ASP A 63 11.87 18.27 -19.70
CA ASP A 63 12.05 17.03 -20.47
C ASP A 63 12.02 15.84 -19.50
N HIS A 64 10.96 15.03 -19.64
CA HIS A 64 10.78 13.83 -18.83
C HIS A 64 12.03 12.94 -18.93
N GLY A 65 12.69 12.88 -20.09
CA GLY A 65 13.92 12.12 -20.32
C GLY A 65 15.08 12.67 -19.51
N ALA A 66 15.35 13.98 -19.63
CA ALA A 66 16.38 14.66 -18.85
C ALA A 66 16.17 14.60 -17.32
N SER A 67 14.99 14.23 -16.82
CA SER A 67 14.79 14.04 -15.38
C SER A 67 15.41 12.74 -14.84
N TYR A 68 15.60 11.72 -15.68
CA TYR A 68 16.23 10.46 -15.29
C TYR A 68 17.73 10.61 -15.04
N SER A 69 18.42 11.45 -15.82
CA SER A 69 19.86 11.69 -15.66
C SER A 69 20.20 12.35 -14.31
N LYS A 70 19.23 12.98 -13.65
CA LYS A 70 19.40 13.66 -12.35
C LYS A 70 19.25 12.74 -11.14
N LEU A 71 18.90 11.47 -11.33
CA LEU A 71 18.62 10.57 -10.20
C LEU A 71 19.86 10.23 -9.38
N HIS A 72 21.03 10.11 -10.02
CA HIS A 72 22.29 9.90 -9.31
C HIS A 72 22.64 11.10 -8.44
N ASP A 73 22.58 12.32 -8.99
CA ASP A 73 22.81 13.55 -8.22
C ASP A 73 21.83 13.69 -7.07
N TYR A 74 20.55 13.40 -7.34
CA TYR A 74 19.52 13.41 -6.31
C TYR A 74 19.81 12.40 -5.19
N GLY A 75 20.21 11.17 -5.53
CA GLY A 75 20.64 10.17 -4.55
C GLY A 75 21.82 10.64 -3.71
N ASN A 76 22.84 11.24 -4.34
CA ASN A 76 23.99 11.81 -3.64
C ASN A 76 23.59 12.93 -2.67
N ILE A 77 22.65 13.79 -3.08
CA ILE A 77 22.10 14.84 -2.21
C ILE A 77 21.37 14.22 -1.02
N LEU A 78 20.57 13.17 -1.23
CA LEU A 78 19.87 12.49 -0.14
C LEU A 78 20.85 11.89 0.88
N LEU A 79 21.92 11.22 0.41
CA LEU A 79 22.96 10.67 1.27
C LEU A 79 23.70 11.77 2.06
N CYS A 80 24.03 12.88 1.40
CA CYS A 80 24.71 14.01 2.04
C CYS A 80 23.83 14.69 3.11
N LYS A 81 22.53 14.84 2.86
CA LYS A 81 21.61 15.56 3.75
C LYS A 81 20.96 14.68 4.82
N ASN A 82 20.89 13.38 4.57
CA ASN A 82 20.35 12.39 5.50
C ASN A 82 21.20 11.12 5.39
N PRO A 83 22.34 11.08 6.11
CA PRO A 83 23.20 9.91 6.18
C PRO A 83 22.38 8.65 6.49
N ASP A 84 22.88 7.50 6.06
CA ASP A 84 22.23 6.18 6.18
C ASP A 84 20.96 5.99 5.33
N THR A 85 20.55 6.96 4.52
CA THR A 85 19.48 6.74 3.52
C THR A 85 19.89 5.63 2.55
N MET A 86 19.08 4.57 2.44
CA MET A 86 19.26 3.57 1.39
C MET A 86 18.67 4.10 0.08
N VAL A 87 19.55 4.47 -0.84
CA VAL A 87 19.21 4.89 -2.20
C VAL A 87 20.06 4.12 -3.19
N GLN A 88 19.42 3.53 -4.21
CA GLN A 88 20.11 2.79 -5.26
C GLN A 88 19.56 3.22 -6.62
N VAL A 89 20.47 3.51 -7.56
CA VAL A 89 20.14 3.84 -8.95
C VAL A 89 20.83 2.80 -9.83
N LYS A 90 20.04 1.91 -10.43
CA LYS A 90 20.52 0.91 -11.36
C LYS A 90 20.31 1.41 -12.79
N CYS A 91 21.40 1.39 -13.54
CA CYS A 91 21.41 1.68 -14.97
C CYS A 91 22.08 0.50 -15.71
N HIS A 92 21.71 0.32 -16.96
CA HIS A 92 22.32 -0.65 -17.87
C HIS A 92 23.08 0.06 -18.98
N ARG A 93 24.16 -0.57 -19.45
CA ARG A 93 24.91 -0.16 -20.63
C ARG A 93 25.13 -1.39 -21.49
N ASN A 94 24.70 -1.34 -22.76
CA ASN A 94 25.02 -2.42 -23.70
C ASN A 94 26.49 -2.35 -24.11
N TYR A 95 27.01 -1.13 -24.33
CA TYR A 95 28.41 -0.89 -24.67
C TYR A 95 28.99 0.24 -23.82
N ILE A 96 30.31 0.21 -23.58
CA ILE A 96 31.03 1.18 -22.72
C ILE A 96 30.85 2.62 -23.21
N PHE A 97 30.75 2.82 -24.52
CA PHE A 97 30.63 4.13 -25.17
C PHE A 97 29.19 4.65 -25.24
N GLU A 98 28.19 3.84 -24.87
CA GLU A 98 26.80 4.27 -24.86
C GLU A 98 26.41 4.95 -23.55
N ASN A 99 25.43 5.85 -23.65
CA ASN A 99 24.84 6.45 -22.48
C ASN A 99 24.11 5.37 -21.64
N PRO A 100 24.25 5.40 -20.30
CA PRO A 100 23.51 4.50 -19.44
C PRO A 100 22.00 4.69 -19.60
N VAL A 101 21.29 3.56 -19.70
CA VAL A 101 19.84 3.51 -19.70
C VAL A 101 19.36 3.21 -18.29
N PHE A 102 18.46 4.04 -17.76
CA PHE A 102 17.85 3.80 -16.46
C PHE A 102 17.10 2.47 -16.43
N GLN A 103 17.29 1.70 -15.35
CA GLN A 103 16.52 0.48 -15.10
C GLN A 103 15.67 0.61 -13.84
N ARG A 104 16.31 0.90 -12.70
CA ARG A 104 15.65 0.83 -11.39
C ARG A 104 16.12 1.93 -10.45
N PHE A 105 15.22 2.37 -9.58
CA PHE A 105 15.50 3.32 -8.51
C PHE A 105 14.92 2.76 -7.21
N PHE A 106 15.66 2.79 -6.11
CA PHE A 106 15.19 2.42 -4.78
C PHE A 106 15.37 3.57 -3.80
N LEU A 107 14.45 3.72 -2.85
CA LEU A 107 14.58 4.67 -1.76
C LEU A 107 13.89 4.20 -0.46
N SER A 108 14.63 4.25 0.64
CA SER A 108 14.11 4.19 2.01
C SER A 108 14.96 5.04 2.96
N PHE A 109 14.30 5.79 3.85
CA PHE A 109 14.96 6.69 4.81
C PHE A 109 15.21 6.00 6.16
N PRO A 110 16.21 6.45 6.96
CA PRO A 110 16.49 5.88 8.28
C PRO A 110 15.28 5.88 9.21
N ALA A 111 14.52 6.99 9.22
CA ALA A 111 13.28 7.08 9.99
C ALA A 111 12.21 6.03 9.62
N GLN A 112 12.20 5.54 8.37
CA GLN A 112 11.30 4.47 7.96
C GLN A 112 11.77 3.12 8.50
N LYS A 113 13.07 2.82 8.40
CA LYS A 113 13.69 1.63 9.00
C LYS A 113 13.44 1.57 10.51
N ASP A 114 13.83 2.63 11.20
CA ASP A 114 13.72 2.73 12.66
C ASP A 114 12.28 2.67 13.15
N GLY A 115 11.39 3.45 12.52
CA GLY A 115 9.97 3.43 12.88
C GLY A 115 9.33 2.07 12.62
N PHE A 116 9.79 1.34 11.61
CA PHE A 116 9.32 -0.03 11.37
C PHE A 116 9.80 -1.01 12.45
N LEU A 117 11.10 -1.04 12.72
CA LEU A 117 11.71 -1.96 13.68
C LEU A 117 11.24 -1.72 15.12
N LYS A 118 11.22 -0.45 15.55
CA LYS A 118 10.96 -0.07 16.94
C LYS A 118 9.47 0.02 17.29
N GLY A 119 8.62 0.28 16.30
CA GLY A 119 7.21 0.59 16.54
C GLY A 119 6.22 -0.19 15.69
N CYS A 120 6.49 -0.41 14.41
CA CYS A 120 5.51 -1.07 13.56
C CYS A 120 5.37 -2.55 13.90
N ARG A 121 4.19 -3.07 13.59
CA ARG A 121 3.89 -4.49 13.66
C ARG A 121 4.75 -5.26 12.64
N PRO A 122 5.07 -6.54 12.87
CA PRO A 122 5.87 -7.38 11.98
C PRO A 122 5.11 -7.78 10.70
N PHE A 123 4.59 -6.80 9.98
CA PHE A 123 3.71 -6.97 8.84
C PHE A 123 4.11 -6.02 7.72
N ILE A 124 4.30 -6.55 6.51
CA ILE A 124 4.65 -5.78 5.32
C ILE A 124 3.67 -6.10 4.20
N GLY A 125 2.89 -5.11 3.79
CA GLY A 125 2.16 -5.16 2.53
C GLY A 125 3.05 -4.68 1.39
N VAL A 126 3.08 -5.44 0.30
CA VAL A 126 3.76 -5.05 -0.94
C VAL A 126 2.79 -5.05 -2.11
N ASP A 127 2.95 -4.07 -2.99
CA ASP A 127 2.15 -3.95 -4.21
C ASP A 127 2.90 -3.13 -5.28
N GLY A 128 2.56 -3.40 -6.53
CA GLY A 128 3.03 -2.69 -7.70
C GLY A 128 1.91 -1.86 -8.31
N CYS A 129 2.23 -0.65 -8.77
CA CYS A 129 1.25 0.15 -9.52
C CYS A 129 1.88 0.80 -10.74
N HIS A 130 1.18 0.73 -11.88
CA HIS A 130 1.67 1.32 -13.12
C HIS A 130 1.82 2.83 -13.00
N LEU A 131 2.94 3.33 -13.51
CA LEU A 131 3.16 4.75 -13.74
C LEU A 131 2.34 5.21 -14.94
N LYS A 132 1.91 6.47 -14.90
CA LYS A 132 1.05 7.10 -15.91
C LYS A 132 1.82 8.13 -16.76
N GLY A 133 3.14 8.20 -16.58
CA GLY A 133 4.02 9.08 -17.33
C GLY A 133 4.33 8.54 -18.72
N GLN A 134 5.00 9.35 -19.54
CA GLN A 134 5.33 9.04 -20.93
C GLN A 134 6.12 7.73 -21.11
N PHE A 135 7.02 7.42 -20.17
CA PHE A 135 7.90 6.24 -20.25
C PHE A 135 7.32 4.99 -19.59
N GLY A 136 6.08 5.05 -19.08
CA GLY A 136 5.48 3.93 -18.35
C GLY A 136 6.29 3.55 -17.11
N GLY A 137 6.43 2.24 -16.86
CA GLY A 137 7.10 1.69 -15.70
C GLY A 137 6.14 1.32 -14.56
N VAL A 138 6.70 0.75 -13.50
CA VAL A 138 5.99 0.33 -12.29
C VAL A 138 6.62 0.98 -11.07
N LEU A 139 5.78 1.45 -10.16
CA LEU A 139 6.17 1.85 -8.81
C LEU A 139 5.81 0.73 -7.85
N LEU A 140 6.83 0.03 -7.35
CA LEU A 140 6.73 -0.94 -6.26
C LEU A 140 6.76 -0.20 -4.93
N VAL A 141 5.90 -0.61 -4.01
CA VAL A 141 5.78 0.00 -2.68
C VAL A 141 5.75 -1.09 -1.62
N ALA A 142 6.49 -0.86 -0.54
CA ALA A 142 6.34 -1.59 0.72
C ALA A 142 5.73 -0.68 1.78
N VAL A 143 4.72 -1.18 2.50
CA VAL A 143 4.09 -0.49 3.62
C VAL A 143 3.99 -1.42 4.83
N GLY A 144 4.27 -0.92 6.02
CA GLY A 144 3.95 -1.56 7.28
C GLY A 144 2.67 -1.03 7.91
N VAL A 145 2.40 -1.48 9.14
CA VAL A 145 1.30 -1.01 9.98
C VAL A 145 1.86 -0.52 11.31
N ASP A 146 1.59 0.75 11.65
CA ASP A 146 1.99 1.31 12.93
C ASP A 146 1.11 0.78 14.09
N PRO A 147 1.49 1.00 15.36
CA PRO A 147 0.69 0.59 16.52
C PRO A 147 -0.75 1.12 16.50
N ASN A 148 -0.97 2.27 15.84
CA ASN A 148 -2.27 2.91 15.70
C ASN A 148 -3.04 2.45 14.44
N ASN A 149 -2.74 1.25 13.92
CA ASN A 149 -3.39 0.62 12.77
C ASN A 149 -3.40 1.48 11.49
N SER A 150 -2.41 2.36 11.34
CA SER A 150 -2.30 3.26 10.19
C SER A 150 -1.16 2.85 9.26
N ILE A 151 -1.38 2.98 7.94
CA ILE A 151 -0.40 2.64 6.89
C ILE A 151 0.93 3.34 7.15
N PHE A 152 2.03 2.61 7.25
CA PHE A 152 3.37 3.15 7.45
C PHE A 152 4.22 2.93 6.18
N PRO A 153 4.52 3.97 5.38
CA PRO A 153 5.34 3.78 4.18
C PRO A 153 6.75 3.34 4.54
N LEU A 154 7.25 2.27 3.93
CA LEU A 154 8.53 1.64 4.29
C LEU A 154 9.62 1.86 3.24
N ALA A 155 9.31 1.56 1.97
CA ALA A 155 10.25 1.72 0.87
C ALA A 155 9.50 1.89 -0.47
N PHE A 156 10.19 2.45 -1.45
CA PHE A 156 9.68 2.63 -2.81
C PHE A 156 10.72 2.18 -3.83
N SER A 157 10.26 1.62 -4.94
CA SER A 157 11.11 1.36 -6.09
C SER A 157 10.41 1.69 -7.41
N VAL A 158 11.12 2.34 -8.33
CA VAL A 158 10.67 2.51 -9.72
C VAL A 158 11.43 1.52 -10.59
N CYS A 159 10.74 0.72 -11.40
CA CYS A 159 11.33 -0.26 -12.31
C CYS A 159 10.57 -0.33 -13.65
N GLU A 160 11.11 -1.08 -14.62
CA GLU A 160 10.54 -1.14 -15.96
C GLU A 160 9.19 -1.85 -15.99
N GLU A 161 9.05 -2.94 -15.22
CA GLU A 161 7.86 -3.78 -15.20
C GLU A 161 7.74 -4.58 -13.90
N GLU A 162 6.58 -5.23 -13.69
CA GLU A 162 6.37 -6.09 -12.54
C GLU A 162 6.75 -7.54 -12.88
N ASN A 163 7.98 -7.92 -12.56
CA ASN A 163 8.52 -9.25 -12.82
C ASN A 163 9.35 -9.76 -11.63
N TYR A 164 9.78 -11.02 -11.70
CA TYR A 164 10.59 -11.67 -10.66
C TYR A 164 11.87 -10.89 -10.33
N ASP A 165 12.64 -10.49 -11.33
CA ASP A 165 13.94 -9.84 -11.14
C ASP A 165 13.81 -8.47 -10.46
N ASN A 166 12.74 -7.75 -10.76
CA ASN A 166 12.40 -6.47 -10.13
C ASN A 166 11.95 -6.66 -8.68
N TRP A 167 11.13 -7.68 -8.41
CA TRP A 167 10.70 -8.02 -7.06
C TRP A 167 11.85 -8.50 -6.18
N ILE A 168 12.71 -9.39 -6.69
CA ILE A 168 13.90 -9.86 -5.96
C ILE A 168 14.82 -8.70 -5.61
N TRP A 169 15.07 -7.80 -6.57
CA TRP A 169 15.94 -6.66 -6.33
C TRP A 169 15.36 -5.71 -5.28
N PHE A 170 14.05 -5.43 -5.35
CA PHE A 170 13.36 -4.61 -4.36
C PHE A 170 13.38 -5.23 -2.95
N LEU A 171 13.09 -6.52 -2.86
CA LEU A 171 13.02 -7.23 -1.58
C LEU A 171 14.41 -7.43 -0.95
N ASN A 172 15.45 -7.69 -1.74
CA ASN A 172 16.82 -7.77 -1.25
C ASN A 172 17.27 -6.45 -0.61
N LEU A 173 16.97 -5.31 -1.24
CA LEU A 173 17.29 -4.00 -0.66
C LEU A 173 16.52 -3.71 0.62
N ILE A 174 15.27 -4.19 0.72
CA ILE A 174 14.50 -4.11 1.98
C ILE A 174 15.13 -5.00 3.05
N SER A 175 15.48 -6.24 2.71
CA SER A 175 16.10 -7.20 3.64
C SER A 175 17.43 -6.66 4.18
N GLU A 176 18.33 -6.26 3.28
CA GLU A 176 19.64 -5.68 3.60
C GLU A 176 19.47 -4.44 4.49
N TYR A 177 18.58 -3.53 4.11
CA TYR A 177 18.47 -2.26 4.80
C TYR A 177 17.82 -2.40 6.18
N ILE A 178 16.74 -3.17 6.28
CA ILE A 178 15.99 -3.31 7.54
C ILE A 178 16.70 -4.29 8.49
N GLY A 179 17.37 -5.33 7.97
CA GLY A 179 18.08 -6.32 8.78
C GLY A 179 17.15 -7.12 9.71
N VAL A 180 15.91 -7.39 9.27
CA VAL A 180 14.86 -7.89 10.18
C VAL A 180 15.01 -9.37 10.56
N HIS A 181 15.75 -10.15 9.77
CA HIS A 181 15.86 -11.61 9.90
C HIS A 181 16.35 -12.06 11.27
N GLU A 182 17.19 -11.26 11.92
CA GLU A 182 17.80 -11.56 13.22
C GLU A 182 16.93 -11.09 14.39
N ILE A 183 15.90 -10.28 14.14
CA ILE A 183 15.17 -9.54 15.17
C ILE A 183 13.76 -10.11 15.38
N ARG A 184 13.03 -10.41 14.31
CA ARG A 184 11.66 -10.94 14.39
C ARG A 184 11.20 -11.57 13.09
N ARG A 185 10.28 -12.54 13.18
CA ARG A 185 9.56 -13.07 12.02
C ARG A 185 8.67 -11.97 11.42
N ILE A 186 8.51 -11.99 10.09
CA ILE A 186 7.69 -11.02 9.35
C ILE A 186 6.59 -11.77 8.61
N CYS A 187 5.42 -11.14 8.54
CA CYS A 187 4.35 -11.55 7.66
C CYS A 187 4.23 -10.60 6.46
N PHE A 188 4.28 -11.15 5.25
CA PHE A 188 3.95 -10.43 4.04
C PHE A 188 2.47 -10.57 3.68
N ILE A 189 1.90 -9.55 3.05
CA ILE A 189 0.65 -9.65 2.30
C ILE A 189 0.84 -9.11 0.89
N SER A 190 0.30 -9.82 -0.10
CA SER A 190 0.31 -9.38 -1.49
C SER A 190 -0.82 -10.00 -2.30
N ASP A 191 -1.01 -9.51 -3.53
CA ASP A 191 -2.01 -10.01 -4.48
C ASP A 191 -1.51 -11.16 -5.37
N ARG A 192 -0.55 -11.98 -4.88
CA ARG A 192 0.04 -13.17 -5.56
C ARG A 192 0.42 -12.95 -7.04
N GLN A 193 0.92 -11.77 -7.38
CA GLN A 193 1.39 -11.49 -8.73
C GLN A 193 2.53 -12.42 -9.17
N LYS A 194 2.67 -12.66 -10.48
CA LYS A 194 3.67 -13.58 -11.03
C LYS A 194 5.08 -13.15 -10.61
N GLY A 195 5.83 -14.07 -10.02
CA GLY A 195 7.21 -13.84 -9.57
C GLY A 195 7.35 -13.31 -8.13
N LEU A 196 6.36 -12.61 -7.59
CA LEU A 196 6.48 -11.99 -6.26
C LEU A 196 6.63 -13.02 -5.13
N LEU A 197 5.77 -14.04 -5.08
CA LEU A 197 5.85 -15.06 -4.03
C LEU A 197 7.17 -15.84 -4.07
N LYS A 198 7.66 -16.12 -5.27
CA LYS A 198 8.98 -16.74 -5.46
C LYS A 198 10.07 -15.84 -4.88
N ALA A 199 10.03 -14.55 -5.18
CA ALA A 199 10.97 -13.57 -4.65
C ALA A 199 10.91 -13.43 -3.12
N ILE A 200 9.70 -13.40 -2.53
CA ILE A 200 9.57 -13.35 -1.06
C ILE A 200 10.13 -14.61 -0.42
N ASN A 201 9.84 -15.81 -0.95
CA ASN A 201 10.35 -17.05 -0.38
C ASN A 201 11.88 -17.16 -0.49
N GLU A 202 12.49 -16.57 -1.52
CA GLU A 202 13.95 -16.57 -1.68
C GLU A 202 14.63 -15.59 -0.73
N VAL A 203 14.11 -14.35 -0.62
CA VAL A 203 14.72 -13.31 0.21
C VAL A 203 14.35 -13.46 1.69
N PHE A 204 13.13 -13.91 1.97
CA PHE A 204 12.55 -14.09 3.30
C PHE A 204 12.01 -15.51 3.50
N PRO A 205 12.89 -16.54 3.53
CA PRO A 205 12.47 -17.94 3.63
C PRO A 205 11.69 -18.26 4.91
N ASN A 206 11.94 -17.52 5.99
CA ASN A 206 11.27 -17.70 7.28
C ASN A 206 10.06 -16.78 7.48
N ALA A 207 9.65 -16.02 6.45
CA ALA A 207 8.50 -15.13 6.55
C ALA A 207 7.19 -15.86 6.25
N PHE A 208 6.13 -15.43 6.93
CA PHE A 208 4.78 -15.85 6.59
C PHE A 208 4.29 -15.10 5.36
N ASN A 209 3.56 -15.81 4.49
CA ASN A 209 3.03 -15.24 3.26
C ASN A 209 1.51 -15.35 3.25
N ARG A 210 0.84 -14.22 3.51
CA ARG A 210 -0.61 -14.13 3.39
C ARG A 210 -1.01 -13.77 1.97
N SER A 211 -1.94 -14.56 1.45
CA SER A 211 -2.68 -14.25 0.24
C SER A 211 -3.76 -13.23 0.56
N CYS A 212 -3.85 -12.16 -0.22
CA CYS A 212 -4.97 -11.23 -0.10
C CYS A 212 -6.30 -11.95 -0.31
N ALA A 213 -7.21 -11.90 0.68
CA ALA A 213 -8.52 -12.55 0.57
C ALA A 213 -9.36 -12.00 -0.59
N LYS A 214 -9.14 -10.74 -1.03
CA LYS A 214 -9.79 -10.22 -2.25
C LYS A 214 -9.32 -10.94 -3.50
N TYR A 215 -8.04 -11.25 -3.60
CA TYR A 215 -7.48 -11.98 -4.73
C TYR A 215 -8.06 -13.40 -4.78
N ILE A 216 -8.05 -14.09 -3.63
CA ILE A 216 -8.69 -15.41 -3.52
C ILE A 216 -10.17 -15.31 -3.89
N PHE A 217 -10.88 -14.30 -3.37
CA PHE A 217 -12.29 -14.08 -3.68
C PHE A 217 -12.54 -13.81 -5.18
N ALA A 218 -11.66 -13.08 -5.86
CA ALA A 218 -11.81 -12.78 -7.28
C ALA A 218 -11.77 -14.08 -8.12
N ASN A 219 -10.81 -14.97 -7.83
CA ASN A 219 -10.72 -16.29 -8.46
C ASN A 219 -11.86 -17.20 -8.02
N PHE A 220 -12.23 -17.17 -6.74
CA PHE A 220 -13.33 -17.96 -6.22
C PHE A 220 -14.66 -17.58 -6.88
N LYS A 221 -14.95 -16.28 -7.00
CA LYS A 221 -16.16 -15.74 -7.61
C LYS A 221 -16.29 -16.13 -9.09
N SER A 222 -15.19 -16.29 -9.82
CA SER A 222 -15.25 -16.69 -11.23
C SER A 222 -15.69 -18.15 -11.40
N HIS A 223 -15.44 -19.01 -10.40
CA HIS A 223 -15.84 -20.42 -10.40
C HIS A 223 -17.18 -20.64 -9.70
N PHE A 224 -17.44 -19.88 -8.63
CA PHE A 224 -18.60 -20.04 -7.75
C PHE A 224 -19.37 -18.72 -7.61
N PRO A 225 -20.14 -18.31 -8.64
CA PRO A 225 -20.93 -17.10 -8.58
C PRO A 225 -22.12 -17.27 -7.62
N GLY A 226 -22.27 -16.39 -6.64
CA GLY A 226 -23.43 -16.43 -5.75
C GLY A 226 -23.32 -15.52 -4.53
N LEU A 227 -24.42 -14.86 -4.17
CA LEU A 227 -24.44 -13.92 -3.04
C LEU A 227 -24.22 -14.63 -1.70
N LYS A 228 -24.83 -15.80 -1.51
CA LYS A 228 -24.71 -16.58 -0.27
C LYS A 228 -23.28 -17.07 -0.04
N VAL A 229 -22.70 -17.75 -1.04
CA VAL A 229 -21.32 -18.26 -0.99
C VAL A 229 -20.32 -17.11 -0.80
N ARG A 230 -20.53 -15.96 -1.46
CA ARG A 230 -19.74 -14.75 -1.21
C ARG A 230 -19.77 -14.31 0.25
N ASN A 231 -20.95 -14.19 0.84
CA ASN A 231 -21.08 -13.70 2.21
C ASN A 231 -20.41 -14.67 3.19
N LEU A 232 -20.56 -15.98 2.96
CA LEU A 232 -19.91 -17.02 3.76
C LEU A 232 -18.38 -17.03 3.60
N PHE A 233 -17.86 -16.81 2.38
CA PHE A 233 -16.41 -16.63 2.16
C PHE A 233 -15.86 -15.47 2.99
N TRP A 234 -16.56 -14.32 2.99
CA TRP A 234 -16.14 -13.17 3.78
C TRP A 234 -16.31 -13.37 5.28
N ALA A 235 -17.29 -14.18 5.71
CA ALA A 235 -17.40 -14.61 7.09
C ALA A 235 -16.18 -15.46 7.48
N ALA A 236 -15.88 -16.52 6.72
CA ALA A 236 -14.74 -17.40 6.98
C ALA A 236 -13.40 -16.64 7.02
N SER A 237 -13.09 -15.85 5.98
CA SER A 237 -11.81 -15.13 5.90
C SER A 237 -11.59 -14.10 7.03
N ARG A 238 -12.67 -13.55 7.59
CA ARG A 238 -12.61 -12.50 8.63
C ARG A 238 -12.93 -13.01 10.03
N SER A 239 -13.23 -14.30 10.18
CA SER A 239 -13.49 -14.92 11.49
C SER A 239 -12.36 -14.58 12.46
N THR A 240 -12.69 -14.29 13.70
CA THR A 240 -11.69 -14.00 14.74
C THR A 240 -11.22 -15.25 15.47
N ASN A 241 -11.98 -16.35 15.34
CA ASN A 241 -11.74 -17.61 16.01
C ASN A 241 -12.07 -18.82 15.12
N ILE A 242 -11.60 -20.00 15.55
CA ILE A 242 -11.69 -21.24 14.77
C ILE A 242 -13.14 -21.70 14.63
N LYS A 243 -13.98 -21.52 15.66
CA LYS A 243 -15.38 -21.95 15.65
C LYS A 243 -16.19 -21.20 14.58
N ASP A 244 -16.09 -19.88 14.54
CA ASP A 244 -16.79 -19.06 13.55
C ASP A 244 -16.31 -19.37 12.13
N PHE A 245 -15.01 -19.66 11.97
CA PHE A 245 -14.47 -20.13 10.70
C PHE A 245 -15.09 -21.47 10.28
N SER A 246 -15.14 -22.46 11.18
CA SER A 246 -15.74 -23.76 10.91
C SER A 246 -17.23 -23.64 10.55
N ILE A 247 -17.99 -22.81 11.27
CA ILE A 247 -19.40 -22.53 10.97
C ILE A 247 -19.55 -21.96 9.56
N ALA A 248 -18.72 -20.97 9.20
CA ALA A 248 -18.76 -20.39 7.86
C ALA A 248 -18.40 -21.40 6.77
N MET A 249 -17.38 -22.25 6.99
CA MET A 249 -16.95 -23.28 6.05
C MET A 249 -18.00 -24.39 5.86
N GLU A 250 -18.65 -24.85 6.92
CA GLU A 250 -19.78 -25.79 6.82
C GLU A 250 -20.98 -25.15 6.12
N GLY A 251 -21.21 -23.86 6.36
CA GLY A 251 -22.20 -23.08 5.61
C GLY A 251 -21.90 -23.05 4.11
N ILE A 252 -20.63 -22.89 3.71
CA ILE A 252 -20.22 -22.97 2.30
C ILE A 252 -20.52 -24.36 1.76
N LYS A 253 -20.12 -25.42 2.47
CA LYS A 253 -20.33 -26.82 2.07
C LYS A 253 -21.80 -27.16 1.85
N ALA A 254 -22.69 -26.65 2.70
CA ALA A 254 -24.13 -26.85 2.59
C ALA A 254 -24.74 -26.15 1.36
N VAL A 255 -24.16 -25.03 0.93
CA VAL A 255 -24.62 -24.28 -0.25
C VAL A 255 -24.00 -24.83 -1.54
N ASP A 256 -22.69 -25.14 -1.51
CA ASP A 256 -21.92 -25.62 -2.65
C ASP A 256 -20.69 -26.43 -2.17
N LEU A 257 -20.74 -27.74 -2.38
CA LEU A 257 -19.66 -28.67 -2.01
C LEU A 257 -18.38 -28.44 -2.82
N GLY A 258 -18.50 -28.02 -4.08
CA GLY A 258 -17.38 -27.70 -4.95
C GLY A 258 -16.62 -26.47 -4.44
N ALA A 259 -17.35 -25.44 -4.03
CA ALA A 259 -16.79 -24.23 -3.43
C ALA A 259 -16.03 -24.53 -2.12
N TYR A 260 -16.59 -25.40 -1.26
CA TYR A 260 -15.92 -25.86 -0.04
C TYR A 260 -14.61 -26.58 -0.35
N THR A 261 -14.65 -27.52 -1.30
CA THR A 261 -13.48 -28.33 -1.68
C THR A 261 -12.37 -27.45 -2.23
N TRP A 262 -12.72 -26.50 -3.10
CA TRP A 262 -11.76 -25.54 -3.66
C TRP A 262 -11.07 -24.68 -2.59
N LEU A 263 -11.81 -24.21 -1.57
CA LEU A 263 -11.23 -23.44 -0.48
C LEU A 263 -10.36 -24.28 0.45
N LYS A 264 -10.71 -25.56 0.64
CA LYS A 264 -9.95 -26.51 1.45
C LYS A 264 -8.57 -26.81 0.86
N ASP A 265 -8.44 -26.74 -0.46
CA ASP A 265 -7.16 -26.93 -1.16
C ASP A 265 -6.21 -25.74 -0.98
N ILE A 266 -6.69 -24.59 -0.51
CA ILE A 266 -5.86 -23.43 -0.20
C ILE A 266 -5.46 -23.49 1.28
N PRO A 267 -4.15 -23.43 1.61
CA PRO A 267 -3.69 -23.41 3.00
C PRO A 267 -4.39 -22.33 3.82
N VAL A 268 -5.11 -22.71 4.88
CA VAL A 268 -6.00 -21.81 5.64
C VAL A 268 -5.23 -20.68 6.32
N ASP A 269 -4.02 -20.98 6.79
CA ASP A 269 -3.02 -20.07 7.35
C ASP A 269 -2.55 -18.99 6.36
N SER A 270 -2.83 -19.16 5.06
CA SER A 270 -2.52 -18.15 4.05
C SER A 270 -3.63 -17.12 3.84
N TRP A 271 -4.86 -17.32 4.32
CA TRP A 271 -5.98 -16.42 3.98
C TRP A 271 -7.04 -16.18 5.05
N SER A 272 -6.99 -16.92 6.17
CA SER A 272 -7.98 -16.83 7.24
C SER A 272 -7.35 -16.44 8.57
N ASN A 273 -7.89 -15.38 9.19
CA ASN A 273 -7.39 -14.79 10.43
C ASN A 273 -7.14 -15.78 11.60
N PRO A 274 -8.01 -16.79 11.86
CA PRO A 274 -7.82 -17.70 13.00
C PRO A 274 -6.63 -18.64 12.85
N ALA A 275 -6.21 -18.90 11.61
CA ALA A 275 -5.08 -19.79 11.32
C ALA A 275 -3.75 -19.04 11.24
N PHE A 276 -3.75 -17.72 11.46
CA PHE A 276 -2.52 -16.93 11.50
C PHE A 276 -1.77 -17.13 12.81
N GLU A 277 -0.47 -17.31 12.70
CA GLU A 277 0.47 -17.37 13.82
C GLU A 277 0.38 -16.13 14.71
N THR A 278 0.44 -16.34 16.02
CA THR A 278 0.08 -15.37 17.05
C THR A 278 1.03 -14.18 17.11
N ASP A 279 2.32 -14.41 16.86
CA ASP A 279 3.37 -13.38 16.83
C ASP A 279 3.25 -12.42 15.64
N VAL A 280 2.53 -12.81 14.59
CA VAL A 280 2.27 -11.99 13.40
C VAL A 280 0.77 -11.73 13.16
N LYS A 281 -0.10 -12.13 14.09
CA LYS A 281 -1.56 -12.10 13.93
C LYS A 281 -2.04 -10.65 13.75
N MET A 282 -2.86 -10.44 12.71
CA MET A 282 -3.40 -9.14 12.35
C MET A 282 -4.80 -9.27 11.79
N ASP A 283 -5.68 -8.32 12.11
CA ASP A 283 -7.07 -8.26 11.61
C ASP A 283 -7.17 -8.08 10.07
N HIS A 284 -6.05 -7.76 9.40
CA HIS A 284 -6.02 -7.47 7.98
C HIS A 284 -5.94 -8.75 7.13
N ALA A 285 -7.09 -9.21 6.64
CA ALA A 285 -7.21 -10.28 5.65
C ALA A 285 -7.02 -9.81 4.18
N THR A 286 -6.79 -8.52 3.93
CA THR A 286 -6.76 -7.95 2.57
C THR A 286 -5.60 -6.97 2.41
N ASN A 287 -5.12 -6.80 1.18
CA ASN A 287 -4.06 -5.84 0.80
C ASN A 287 -4.57 -4.37 0.73
N ASN A 288 -5.63 -4.03 1.47
CA ASN A 288 -6.22 -2.68 1.48
C ASN A 288 -5.21 -1.58 1.82
N LEU A 289 -4.16 -1.91 2.57
CA LEU A 289 -3.14 -0.95 3.01
C LEU A 289 -2.31 -0.42 1.83
N THR A 290 -1.84 -1.30 0.96
CA THR A 290 -1.09 -0.93 -0.24
C THR A 290 -2.02 -0.30 -1.28
N GLU A 291 -3.21 -0.86 -1.51
CA GLU A 291 -4.21 -0.30 -2.43
C GLU A 291 -4.58 1.14 -2.03
N SER A 292 -4.80 1.38 -0.73
CA SER A 292 -5.08 2.72 -0.19
C SER A 292 -3.88 3.64 -0.39
N PHE A 293 -2.66 3.17 -0.14
CA PHE A 293 -1.47 3.99 -0.38
C PHE A 293 -1.32 4.34 -1.87
N ASN A 294 -1.53 3.37 -2.77
CA ASN A 294 -1.47 3.53 -4.22
C ASN A 294 -2.50 4.54 -4.71
N SER A 295 -3.71 4.52 -4.16
CA SER A 295 -4.73 5.54 -4.41
C SER A 295 -4.27 6.95 -3.96
N GLN A 296 -3.64 7.05 -2.79
CA GLN A 296 -3.14 8.33 -2.27
C GLN A 296 -1.98 8.93 -3.08
N ILE A 297 -1.33 8.16 -3.95
CA ILE A 297 -0.26 8.63 -4.84
C ILE A 297 -0.69 8.67 -6.31
N ASP A 298 -1.95 8.38 -6.62
CA ASP A 298 -2.44 8.31 -7.99
C ASP A 298 -2.10 9.56 -8.83
N ARG A 299 -2.29 10.74 -8.21
CA ARG A 299 -2.06 12.06 -8.83
C ARG A 299 -0.59 12.39 -9.10
N ILE A 300 0.35 11.66 -8.51
CA ILE A 300 1.79 11.90 -8.72
C ILE A 300 2.41 10.91 -9.70
N ARG A 301 1.69 9.84 -10.08
CA ARG A 301 2.20 8.77 -10.97
C ARG A 301 2.44 9.19 -12.42
N ASN A 302 1.93 10.35 -12.82
CA ASN A 302 2.13 10.92 -14.15
C ASN A 302 3.27 11.96 -14.19
N LYS A 303 3.92 12.24 -13.06
CA LYS A 303 5.00 13.22 -12.98
C LYS A 303 6.30 12.63 -13.54
N PRO A 304 7.24 13.48 -14.01
CA PRO A 304 8.63 13.08 -14.26
C PRO A 304 9.25 12.37 -13.06
N ILE A 305 10.17 11.43 -13.29
CA ILE A 305 10.66 10.53 -12.23
C ILE A 305 11.24 11.28 -11.03
N LEU A 306 12.02 12.35 -11.27
CA LEU A 306 12.59 13.15 -10.18
C LEU A 306 11.49 13.82 -9.34
N GLN A 307 10.45 14.36 -10.00
CA GLN A 307 9.32 14.97 -9.31
C GLN A 307 8.42 13.95 -8.60
N LEU A 308 8.29 12.74 -9.15
CA LEU A 308 7.60 11.61 -8.53
C LEU A 308 8.28 11.24 -7.21
N VAL A 309 9.60 10.97 -7.26
CA VAL A 309 10.39 10.59 -6.08
C VAL A 309 10.41 11.72 -5.04
N GLU A 310 10.56 12.97 -5.46
CA GLU A 310 10.49 14.12 -4.54
C GLU A 310 9.09 14.28 -3.92
N SER A 311 8.02 13.99 -4.68
CA SER A 311 6.66 13.98 -4.15
C SER A 311 6.46 12.86 -3.12
N LEU A 312 7.03 11.68 -3.35
CA LEU A 312 7.01 10.56 -2.39
C LEU A 312 7.78 10.93 -1.11
N ARG A 313 8.99 11.48 -1.23
CA ARG A 313 9.78 11.97 -0.09
C ARG A 313 8.98 12.97 0.76
N ARG A 314 8.40 14.00 0.14
CA ARG A 314 7.57 15.00 0.84
C ARG A 314 6.34 14.37 1.50
N LYS A 315 5.75 13.35 0.88
CA LYS A 315 4.59 12.64 1.44
C LYS A 315 4.97 11.89 2.72
N VAL A 316 6.09 11.16 2.71
CA VAL A 316 6.62 10.48 3.91
C VAL A 316 6.94 11.49 5.00
N MET A 317 7.69 12.54 4.68
CA MET A 317 8.07 13.60 5.61
C MET A 317 6.85 14.25 6.29
N LYS A 318 5.85 14.68 5.51
CA LYS A 318 4.62 15.28 6.05
C LYS A 318 3.84 14.30 6.92
N LYS A 319 3.79 13.02 6.52
CA LYS A 319 3.08 11.98 7.26
C LYS A 319 3.72 11.72 8.63
N PHE A 320 5.05 11.64 8.68
CA PHE A 320 5.76 11.40 9.94
C PHE A 320 5.69 12.60 10.86
N SER A 321 5.92 13.82 10.34
CA SER A 321 5.76 15.04 11.14
C SER A 321 4.36 15.19 11.74
N LYS A 322 3.29 14.92 10.95
CA LYS A 322 1.92 14.95 11.48
C LYS A 322 1.66 13.88 12.54
N ARG A 323 2.29 12.71 12.43
CA ARG A 323 2.15 11.62 13.41
C ARG A 323 2.87 11.94 14.70
N GLU A 324 4.09 12.47 14.62
CA GLU A 324 4.85 12.91 15.77
C GLU A 324 4.07 13.99 16.56
N GLN A 325 3.51 14.99 15.86
CA GLN A 325 2.66 16.01 16.50
C GLN A 325 1.47 15.38 17.23
N LYS A 326 0.74 14.48 16.57
CA LYS A 326 -0.39 13.79 17.19
C LYS A 326 0.01 12.92 18.39
N ALA A 327 1.20 12.32 18.36
CA ALA A 327 1.67 11.45 19.42
C ALA A 327 1.99 12.22 20.71
N LYS A 328 2.35 13.51 20.61
CA LYS A 328 2.57 14.40 21.77
C LYS A 328 1.29 14.62 22.59
N ASP A 329 0.13 14.51 21.95
CA ASP A 329 -1.18 14.68 22.59
C ASP A 329 -1.76 13.35 23.13
N TRP A 330 -1.00 12.24 23.07
CA TRP A 330 -1.48 10.96 23.58
C TRP A 330 -1.48 10.96 25.12
N LEU A 331 -2.60 10.58 25.70
CA LEU A 331 -2.83 10.58 27.15
C LEU A 331 -2.51 9.25 27.82
N THR A 332 -2.37 8.18 27.03
CA THR A 332 -2.13 6.83 27.52
C THR A 332 -1.00 6.19 26.73
N ASP A 333 -0.43 5.12 27.29
CA ASP A 333 0.58 4.31 26.60
C ASP A 333 0.01 3.56 25.38
N LEU A 334 -1.32 3.49 25.27
CA LEU A 334 -2.00 2.86 24.15
C LEU A 334 -2.29 3.88 23.03
N PRO A 335 -2.01 3.51 21.77
CA PRO A 335 -2.43 4.32 20.63
C PRO A 335 -3.94 4.54 20.63
N PRO A 336 -4.46 5.72 20.22
CA PRO A 336 -5.87 6.06 20.33
C PRO A 336 -6.85 5.05 19.71
N SER A 337 -6.50 4.45 18.56
CA SER A 337 -7.35 3.43 17.93
C SER A 337 -7.40 2.12 18.71
N VAL A 338 -6.31 1.78 19.41
CA VAL A 338 -6.23 0.60 20.28
C VAL A 338 -6.99 0.86 21.57
N GLN A 339 -6.78 2.02 22.20
CA GLN A 339 -7.55 2.43 23.38
C GLN A 339 -9.05 2.44 23.11
N ALA A 340 -9.48 2.93 21.93
CA ALA A 340 -10.88 2.90 21.54
C ALA A 340 -11.44 1.47 21.42
N LYS A 341 -10.66 0.52 20.87
CA LYS A 341 -11.04 -0.90 20.82
C LYS A 341 -11.16 -1.50 22.23
N VAL A 342 -10.19 -1.24 23.11
CA VAL A 342 -10.22 -1.72 24.50
C VAL A 342 -11.45 -1.16 25.24
N ASN A 343 -11.70 0.15 25.14
CA ASN A 343 -12.85 0.78 25.78
C ASN A 343 -14.20 0.26 25.24
N LYS A 344 -14.22 -0.18 23.97
CA LYS A 344 -15.39 -0.83 23.37
C LYS A 344 -15.58 -2.23 23.98
N PHE A 345 -14.54 -3.06 23.98
CA PHE A 345 -14.61 -4.42 24.54
C PHE A 345 -14.90 -4.44 26.03
N GLN A 346 -14.40 -3.47 26.80
CA GLN A 346 -14.73 -3.34 28.22
C GLN A 346 -16.22 -3.04 28.44
N ARG A 347 -16.83 -2.21 27.58
CA ARG A 347 -18.27 -1.93 27.64
C ARG A 347 -19.09 -3.15 27.23
N GLU A 348 -18.72 -3.79 26.14
CA GLU A 348 -19.38 -5.02 25.66
C GLU A 348 -19.22 -6.17 26.66
N GLY A 349 -18.09 -6.27 27.36
CA GLY A 349 -17.85 -7.31 28.37
C GLY A 349 -18.47 -7.04 29.74
N SER A 350 -19.10 -5.89 29.97
CA SER A 350 -19.59 -5.49 31.30
C SER A 350 -20.70 -6.38 31.88
N HIS A 351 -21.36 -7.17 31.04
CA HIS A 351 -22.43 -8.10 31.43
C HIS A 351 -22.00 -9.57 31.35
N ILE A 352 -20.71 -9.83 31.05
CA ILE A 352 -20.16 -11.18 31.01
C ILE A 352 -19.82 -11.62 32.42
N GLN A 353 -20.28 -12.80 32.82
CA GLN A 353 -19.94 -13.38 34.11
C GLN A 353 -18.61 -14.11 33.99
N VAL A 354 -17.71 -13.88 34.94
CA VAL A 354 -16.38 -14.51 35.00
C VAL A 354 -16.23 -15.21 36.34
N ILE A 355 -16.04 -16.52 36.31
CA ILE A 355 -15.87 -17.38 37.49
C ILE A 355 -14.43 -17.87 37.50
N HIS A 356 -13.72 -17.67 38.61
CA HIS A 356 -12.37 -18.20 38.77
C HIS A 356 -12.42 -19.72 38.91
N ALA A 357 -11.63 -20.43 38.11
CA ALA A 357 -11.52 -21.88 38.18
C ALA A 357 -10.28 -22.30 38.97
N GLU A 358 -9.08 -22.10 38.41
CA GLU A 358 -7.82 -22.42 39.07
C GLU A 358 -6.67 -21.62 38.43
N ASN A 359 -5.72 -21.14 39.23
CA ASN A 359 -4.54 -20.40 38.74
C ASN A 359 -4.96 -19.21 37.84
N SER A 360 -4.53 -19.23 36.58
CA SER A 360 -4.88 -18.23 35.55
C SER A 360 -6.10 -18.60 34.70
N LYS A 361 -6.84 -19.66 35.07
CA LYS A 361 -8.00 -20.14 34.32
C LYS A 361 -9.31 -19.62 34.91
N PHE A 362 -10.20 -19.21 34.03
CA PHE A 362 -11.50 -18.65 34.34
C PHE A 362 -12.55 -19.22 33.40
N GLU A 363 -13.73 -19.49 33.95
CA GLU A 363 -14.92 -19.80 33.19
C GLU A 363 -15.65 -18.49 32.88
N VAL A 364 -15.83 -18.22 31.59
CA VAL A 364 -16.49 -17.01 31.08
C VAL A 364 -17.85 -17.41 30.53
N LEU A 365 -18.91 -16.88 31.14
CA LEU A 365 -20.29 -17.16 30.77
C LEU A 365 -20.91 -15.92 30.11
N HIS A 366 -21.39 -16.13 28.90
CA HIS A 366 -22.13 -15.13 28.13
C HIS A 366 -23.31 -15.79 27.42
N GLU A 367 -24.52 -15.39 27.80
CA GLU A 367 -25.76 -16.00 27.34
C GLU A 367 -25.77 -17.54 27.53
N SER A 368 -25.87 -18.30 26.44
CA SER A 368 -25.88 -19.77 26.42
C SER A 368 -24.49 -20.37 26.19
N VAL A 369 -23.44 -19.55 26.23
CA VAL A 369 -22.08 -19.94 25.87
C VAL A 369 -21.18 -19.86 27.10
N THR A 370 -20.56 -21.00 27.41
CA THR A 370 -19.49 -21.11 28.40
C THR A 370 -18.16 -21.28 27.66
N VAL A 371 -17.14 -20.54 28.08
CA VAL A 371 -15.80 -20.58 27.52
C VAL A 371 -14.78 -20.63 28.64
N LEU A 372 -13.86 -21.58 28.60
CA LEU A 372 -12.68 -21.58 29.46
C LEU A 372 -11.61 -20.65 28.87
N VAL A 373 -11.08 -19.75 29.69
CA VAL A 373 -10.04 -18.78 29.33
C VAL A 373 -8.85 -18.96 30.27
N ASP A 374 -7.64 -18.98 29.72
CA ASP A 374 -6.38 -18.95 30.47
C ASP A 374 -5.64 -17.64 30.18
N PHE A 375 -5.63 -16.72 31.15
CA PHE A 375 -5.03 -15.39 30.96
C PHE A 375 -3.50 -15.42 30.86
N ASN A 376 -2.82 -16.37 31.51
CA ASN A 376 -1.37 -16.47 31.42
C ASN A 376 -0.94 -16.97 30.04
N LYS A 377 -1.72 -17.87 29.46
CA LYS A 377 -1.47 -18.38 28.10
C LYS A 377 -2.09 -17.51 27.02
N ALA A 378 -2.94 -16.54 27.40
CA ALA A 378 -3.76 -15.75 26.49
C ALA A 378 -4.60 -16.61 25.53
N THR A 379 -5.18 -17.71 26.02
CA THR A 379 -5.94 -18.67 25.20
C THR A 379 -7.36 -18.88 25.72
N CYS A 380 -8.27 -19.28 24.84
CA CYS A 380 -9.61 -19.75 25.19
C CYS A 380 -10.01 -20.98 24.36
N ASP A 381 -11.18 -21.57 24.63
CA ASP A 381 -11.72 -22.70 23.85
C ASP A 381 -11.88 -22.39 22.34
N TYR A 382 -11.89 -21.11 21.98
CA TYR A 382 -11.99 -20.65 20.60
C TYR A 382 -10.64 -20.29 19.94
N GLY A 383 -9.54 -20.45 20.67
CA GLY A 383 -8.18 -20.23 20.19
C GLY A 383 -7.40 -19.18 20.98
N VAL A 384 -6.28 -18.73 20.39
CA VAL A 384 -5.38 -17.68 20.91
C VAL A 384 -5.75 -16.31 20.34
#